data_AF-A0A7X9A5W7-F1
#
_entry.id   AF-A0A7X9A5W7-F1
#
_cell.length_a   1.000
_cell.length_b   1.000
_cell.length_c   1.000
_cell.angle_alpha   90.00
_cell.angle_beta   90.00
_cell.angle_gamma   90.00
#
_symmetry.space_group_name_H-M   'P 1'
#
loop_
_entity.id
_entity.type
_entity.pdbx_description
1 polymer ?
#
loop_
_entity_poly.entity_id
_entity_poly.type
_entity_poly.pdbx_seq_one_letter_code
_entity_poly.pdbx_strand_id
1 'polypeptide(L)'
;MTALVTLGYSMNTNNEEEVNAAKAWIEVGAKKGVGYLTDDIFDEIPNKNYDVAMAYSGDAAEIIYRVYDEEIDLQLDFVTPEVGTNIWIDFLAIHSSANEENVYKFLNHILSYDGALENTRSLFYASPREDVRQGQIRTASTERIKELYTIDFREQDEIFRFDPVSKELIDNAWNSIGVRRQGKPINLSTIIITVVGGVLVVGVIATFIIVRRKRR
;
A
#
# COMPACT_ATOMS: atom_id res chain seq x y z
N MET A 1 -9.50 -7.63 -5.71
CA MET A 1 -9.66 -6.46 -6.60
C MET A 1 -9.16 -6.73 -8.01
N THR A 2 -7.84 -6.73 -8.25
CA THR A 2 -7.23 -6.73 -9.59
C THR A 2 -7.75 -7.82 -10.50
N ALA A 3 -7.84 -9.05 -10.00
CA ALA A 3 -8.37 -10.18 -10.75
C ALA A 3 -9.85 -10.03 -11.12
N LEU A 4 -10.68 -9.48 -10.22
CA LEU A 4 -12.11 -9.25 -10.50
C LEU A 4 -12.29 -8.24 -11.62
N VAL A 5 -11.65 -7.07 -11.50
CA VAL A 5 -11.75 -6.00 -12.50
C VAL A 5 -11.17 -6.44 -13.84
N THR A 6 -10.05 -7.19 -13.83
CA THR A 6 -9.45 -7.75 -15.07
C THR A 6 -10.41 -8.70 -15.79
N LEU A 7 -11.25 -9.42 -15.05
CA LEU A 7 -12.26 -10.34 -15.59
C LEU A 7 -13.59 -9.66 -15.92
N GLY A 8 -13.70 -8.34 -15.72
CA GLY A 8 -14.92 -7.56 -15.96
C GLY A 8 -15.97 -7.67 -14.87
N TYR A 9 -15.59 -8.16 -13.68
CA TYR A 9 -16.47 -8.25 -12.52
C TYR A 9 -16.29 -7.04 -11.60
N SER A 10 -17.36 -6.73 -10.86
CA SER A 10 -17.30 -5.73 -9.80
C SER A 10 -16.36 -6.22 -8.69
N MET A 11 -15.55 -5.30 -8.13
CA MET A 11 -14.78 -5.57 -6.91
C MET A 11 -15.67 -5.71 -5.68
N ASN A 12 -16.95 -5.33 -5.78
CA ASN A 12 -17.99 -5.46 -4.75
C ASN A 12 -18.92 -6.67 -5.00
N THR A 13 -18.49 -7.65 -5.80
CA THR A 13 -19.30 -8.84 -6.08
C THR A 13 -19.53 -9.71 -4.85
N ASN A 14 -20.76 -10.21 -4.72
CA ASN A 14 -21.14 -11.28 -3.79
C ASN A 14 -21.42 -12.60 -4.52
N ASN A 15 -21.03 -12.71 -5.78
CA ASN A 15 -21.18 -13.91 -6.59
C ASN A 15 -19.98 -14.85 -6.39
N GLU A 16 -20.23 -16.03 -5.86
CA GLU A 16 -19.20 -17.04 -5.60
C GLU A 16 -18.47 -17.48 -6.88
N GLU A 17 -19.15 -17.55 -8.03
CA GLU A 17 -18.52 -17.95 -9.29
C GLU A 17 -17.49 -16.92 -9.77
N GLU A 18 -17.80 -15.63 -9.62
CA GLU A 18 -16.91 -14.52 -9.97
C GLU A 18 -15.67 -14.50 -9.05
N VAL A 19 -15.88 -14.72 -7.75
CA VAL A 19 -14.79 -14.83 -6.76
C VAL A 19 -13.89 -16.04 -7.07
N ASN A 20 -14.47 -17.19 -7.43
CA ASN A 20 -13.72 -18.38 -7.79
C ASN A 20 -12.92 -18.20 -9.10
N ALA A 21 -13.49 -17.50 -10.09
CA ALA A 21 -12.77 -17.15 -11.31
C ALA A 21 -11.58 -16.22 -11.03
N ALA A 22 -11.78 -15.20 -10.18
CA ALA A 22 -10.70 -14.31 -9.75
C ALA A 22 -9.61 -15.06 -8.96
N LYS A 23 -9.98 -15.98 -8.07
CA LYS A 23 -9.04 -16.85 -7.36
C LYS A 23 -8.19 -17.66 -8.34
N ALA A 24 -8.80 -18.33 -9.31
CA ALA A 24 -8.08 -19.13 -10.30
C ALA A 24 -7.09 -18.27 -11.11
N TRP A 25 -7.46 -17.03 -11.44
CA TRP A 25 -6.58 -16.07 -12.10
C TRP A 25 -5.34 -15.74 -11.23
N ILE A 26 -5.55 -15.48 -9.93
CA ILE A 26 -4.46 -15.20 -8.97
C ILE A 26 -3.54 -16.43 -8.81
N GLU A 27 -4.10 -17.65 -8.75
CA GLU A 27 -3.31 -18.88 -8.67
C GLU A 27 -2.39 -19.08 -9.88
N VAL A 28 -2.82 -18.68 -11.08
CA VAL A 28 -1.96 -18.68 -12.28
C VAL A 28 -0.77 -17.72 -12.08
N GLY A 29 -1.02 -16.52 -11.55
CA GLY A 29 0.03 -15.56 -11.20
C GLY A 29 1.01 -16.11 -10.15
N ALA A 30 0.49 -16.71 -9.08
CA ALA A 30 1.32 -17.32 -8.03
C ALA A 30 2.24 -18.43 -8.58
N LYS A 31 1.74 -19.27 -9.49
CA LYS A 31 2.54 -20.32 -10.17
C LYS A 31 3.61 -19.74 -11.11
N LYS A 32 3.44 -18.51 -11.59
CA LYS A 32 4.38 -17.80 -12.47
C LYS A 32 5.39 -16.94 -11.70
N GLY A 33 5.39 -16.97 -10.36
CA GLY A 33 6.35 -16.25 -9.54
C GLY A 33 5.95 -14.81 -9.21
N VAL A 34 4.67 -14.44 -9.37
CA VAL A 34 4.16 -13.16 -8.86
C VAL A 34 4.32 -13.12 -7.34
N GLY A 35 4.98 -12.06 -6.86
CA GLY A 35 5.11 -11.76 -5.44
C GLY A 35 3.85 -11.11 -4.90
N TYR A 36 3.49 -11.43 -3.66
CA TYR A 36 2.39 -10.78 -2.95
C TYR A 36 2.98 -10.12 -1.71
N LEU A 37 3.30 -8.86 -1.90
CA LEU A 37 3.98 -8.01 -0.95
C LEU A 37 2.97 -7.01 -0.38
N THR A 38 3.30 -6.48 0.78
CA THR A 38 2.68 -5.25 1.30
C THR A 38 3.74 -4.16 1.23
N ASP A 39 4.36 -3.85 2.36
CA ASP A 39 5.29 -2.71 2.49
C ASP A 39 6.69 -3.04 1.93
N ASP A 40 6.97 -4.31 1.63
CA ASP A 40 8.25 -4.71 1.03
C ASP A 40 8.48 -4.02 -0.34
N ILE A 41 7.44 -3.51 -1.01
CA ILE A 41 7.58 -2.77 -2.28
C ILE A 41 8.50 -1.55 -2.18
N PHE A 42 8.60 -0.92 -1.00
CA PHE A 42 9.47 0.24 -0.77
C PHE A 42 10.96 -0.11 -0.91
N ASP A 43 11.33 -1.36 -0.63
CA ASP A 43 12.70 -1.85 -0.80
C ASP A 43 12.87 -2.60 -2.13
N GLU A 44 11.89 -3.43 -2.49
CA GLU A 44 11.99 -4.37 -3.61
C GLU A 44 12.00 -3.65 -4.98
N ILE A 45 11.27 -2.55 -5.13
CA ILE A 45 11.21 -1.78 -6.37
C ILE A 45 12.52 -1.00 -6.62
N PRO A 46 13.04 -0.18 -5.69
CA PRO A 46 14.33 0.48 -5.88
C PRO A 46 15.49 -0.49 -6.09
N ASN A 47 15.45 -1.68 -5.47
CA ASN A 47 16.43 -2.74 -5.67
C ASN A 47 16.29 -3.50 -7.01
N LYS A 48 15.31 -3.16 -7.84
CA LYS A 48 15.06 -3.76 -9.16
C LYS A 48 14.75 -5.25 -9.09
N ASN A 49 14.10 -5.70 -8.02
CA ASN A 49 13.69 -7.10 -7.85
C ASN A 49 12.36 -7.41 -8.58
N TYR A 50 11.54 -6.40 -8.83
CA TYR A 50 10.31 -6.49 -9.62
C TYR A 50 10.26 -5.36 -10.67
N ASP A 51 9.76 -5.69 -11.87
CA ASP A 51 9.60 -4.72 -12.96
C ASP A 51 8.27 -3.94 -12.86
N VAL A 52 7.27 -4.52 -12.19
CA VAL A 52 5.92 -3.95 -12.02
C VAL A 52 5.40 -4.31 -10.63
N ALA A 53 4.80 -3.35 -9.94
CA ALA A 53 4.05 -3.57 -8.71
C ALA A 53 2.69 -2.89 -8.77
N MET A 54 1.71 -3.52 -8.13
CA MET A 54 0.49 -2.83 -7.74
C MET A 54 0.79 -2.07 -6.45
N ALA A 55 0.59 -0.76 -6.45
CA ALA A 55 0.82 0.10 -5.30
C ALA A 55 -0.34 1.10 -5.17
N TYR A 56 -0.60 1.55 -3.95
CA TYR A 56 -1.45 2.73 -3.76
C TYR A 56 -0.74 3.98 -4.27
N SER A 57 -1.50 4.99 -4.66
CA SER A 57 -0.97 6.18 -5.33
C SER A 57 0.06 6.95 -4.48
N GLY A 58 -0.13 7.04 -3.16
CA GLY A 58 0.84 7.66 -2.26
C GLY A 58 2.12 6.83 -2.10
N ASP A 59 2.01 5.51 -1.93
CA ASP A 59 3.18 4.63 -1.89
C ASP A 59 4.00 4.74 -3.19
N ALA A 60 3.32 4.76 -4.35
CA ALA A 60 3.97 4.98 -5.64
C ALA A 60 4.65 6.37 -5.69
N ALA A 61 3.99 7.42 -5.22
CA ALA A 61 4.56 8.76 -5.17
C ALA A 61 5.82 8.82 -4.27
N GLU A 62 5.79 8.15 -3.12
CA GLU A 62 6.94 8.04 -2.21
C GLU A 62 8.09 7.26 -2.88
N ILE A 63 7.84 6.09 -3.45
CA ILE A 63 8.89 5.30 -4.10
C ILE A 63 9.53 6.08 -5.25
N ILE A 64 8.71 6.74 -6.07
CA ILE A 64 9.18 7.60 -7.15
C ILE A 64 10.03 8.76 -6.59
N TYR A 65 9.55 9.43 -5.54
CA TYR A 65 10.29 10.51 -4.88
C TYR A 65 11.65 10.02 -4.37
N ARG A 66 11.69 8.89 -3.66
CA ARG A 66 12.93 8.31 -3.10
C ARG A 66 13.92 7.93 -4.19
N VAL A 67 13.47 7.34 -5.30
CA VAL A 67 14.32 7.03 -6.44
C VAL A 67 14.96 8.29 -7.04
N TYR A 68 14.20 9.39 -7.14
CA TYR A 68 14.74 10.66 -7.61
C TYR A 68 15.68 11.34 -6.60
N ASP A 69 15.30 11.38 -5.32
CA ASP A 69 16.06 12.05 -4.25
C ASP A 69 17.38 11.33 -3.95
N GLU A 70 17.38 9.99 -3.97
CA GLU A 70 18.57 9.15 -3.76
C GLU A 70 19.40 8.97 -5.06
N GLU A 71 19.06 9.66 -6.15
CA GLU A 71 19.71 9.57 -7.47
C GLU A 71 19.88 8.13 -7.99
N ILE A 72 18.90 7.27 -7.70
CA ILE A 72 18.91 5.88 -8.15
C ILE A 72 18.68 5.86 -9.67
N ASP A 73 19.58 5.20 -10.41
CA ASP A 73 19.43 4.98 -11.85
C ASP A 73 18.28 4.00 -12.15
N LEU A 74 17.05 4.49 -12.02
CA LEU A 74 15.81 3.78 -12.24
C LEU A 74 14.74 4.77 -12.69
N GLN A 75 14.08 4.46 -13.80
CA GLN A 75 12.94 5.25 -14.27
C GLN A 75 11.67 4.52 -13.87
N LEU A 76 10.88 5.18 -13.02
CA LEU A 76 9.60 4.66 -12.56
C LEU A 76 8.45 5.46 -13.17
N ASP A 77 7.37 4.75 -13.40
CA ASP A 77 6.13 5.30 -13.93
C ASP A 77 4.93 4.72 -13.18
N PHE A 78 3.83 5.46 -13.13
CA PHE A 78 2.60 5.02 -12.46
C PHE A 78 1.42 5.07 -13.42
N VAL A 79 0.70 3.96 -13.59
CA VAL A 79 -0.46 3.90 -14.47
C VAL A 79 -1.69 3.40 -13.73
N THR A 80 -2.80 4.12 -13.90
CA THR A 80 -4.12 3.64 -13.49
C THR A 80 -4.71 2.79 -14.62
N PRO A 81 -5.05 1.50 -14.40
CA PRO A 81 -5.58 0.63 -15.45
C PRO A 81 -6.86 1.19 -16.10
N GLU A 82 -6.96 1.13 -17.43
CA GLU A 82 -8.14 1.61 -18.17
C GLU A 82 -9.40 0.78 -17.88
N VAL A 83 -9.23 -0.50 -17.55
CA VAL A 83 -10.31 -1.44 -17.21
C VAL A 83 -11.01 -1.14 -15.89
N GLY A 84 -10.45 -0.23 -15.08
CA GLY A 84 -10.98 0.16 -13.78
C GLY A 84 -9.93 0.05 -12.68
N THR A 85 -10.12 0.84 -11.63
CA THR A 85 -9.34 0.80 -10.40
C THR A 85 -10.22 0.97 -9.17
N ASN A 86 -9.62 0.80 -7.99
CA ASN A 86 -10.26 1.21 -6.75
C ASN A 86 -10.02 2.69 -6.46
N ILE A 87 -11.10 3.39 -6.14
CA ILE A 87 -11.04 4.68 -5.44
C ILE A 87 -11.23 4.43 -3.95
N TRP A 88 -10.38 5.02 -3.11
CA TRP A 88 -10.43 4.86 -1.66
C TRP A 88 -10.15 6.20 -0.97
N ILE A 89 -10.68 6.32 0.24
CA ILE A 89 -10.57 7.50 1.08
C ILE A 89 -10.48 7.01 2.52
N ASP A 90 -9.47 7.49 3.25
CA ASP A 90 -9.38 7.28 4.69
C ASP A 90 -10.12 8.36 5.46
N PHE A 91 -10.81 7.95 6.52
CA PHE A 91 -11.58 8.84 7.39
C PHE A 91 -11.10 8.72 8.83
N LEU A 92 -11.08 9.85 9.53
CA LEU A 92 -10.92 9.87 10.98
C LEU A 92 -12.28 9.53 11.63
N ALA A 93 -12.28 8.47 12.44
CA ALA A 93 -13.42 8.11 13.28
C ALA A 93 -13.12 8.46 14.75
N ILE A 94 -14.08 9.10 15.42
CA ILE A 94 -13.96 9.45 16.83
C ILE A 94 -14.56 8.32 17.66
N HIS A 95 -13.75 7.68 18.50
CA HIS A 95 -14.25 6.67 19.43
C HIS A 95 -15.17 7.32 20.47
N SER A 96 -16.26 6.63 20.85
CA SER A 96 -17.27 7.16 21.77
C SER A 96 -16.75 7.51 23.17
N SER A 97 -15.62 6.92 23.57
CA SER A 97 -14.96 7.18 24.85
C SER A 97 -13.81 8.20 24.77
N ALA A 98 -13.60 8.83 23.61
CA ALA A 98 -12.48 9.74 23.43
C ALA A 98 -12.69 11.03 24.25
N ASN A 99 -11.58 11.61 24.72
CA ASN A 99 -11.63 12.93 25.34
C ASN A 99 -11.94 13.98 24.27
N GLU A 100 -13.14 14.54 24.34
CA GLU A 100 -13.67 15.46 23.33
C GLU A 100 -12.76 16.69 23.10
N GLU A 101 -12.25 17.30 24.17
CA GLU A 101 -11.36 18.46 24.08
C GLU A 101 -10.07 18.12 23.30
N ASN A 102 -9.43 16.99 23.61
CA ASN A 102 -8.21 16.57 22.92
C ASN A 102 -8.48 16.17 21.48
N VAL A 103 -9.63 15.54 21.20
CA VAL A 103 -10.06 15.22 19.84
C VAL A 103 -10.20 16.49 19.01
N TYR A 104 -10.88 17.52 19.51
CA TYR A 104 -11.01 18.78 18.77
C TYR A 104 -9.68 19.51 18.61
N LYS A 105 -8.78 19.47 19.61
CA LYS A 105 -7.42 20.02 19.44
C LYS A 105 -6.67 19.33 18.31
N PHE A 106 -6.72 17.99 18.26
CA PHE A 106 -6.10 17.22 17.20
C PHE A 106 -6.73 17.49 15.83
N LEU A 107 -8.06 17.48 15.74
CA LEU A 107 -8.79 17.75 14.50
C LEU A 107 -8.49 19.16 13.98
N ASN A 108 -8.49 20.18 14.84
CA ASN A 108 -8.14 21.54 14.45
C ASN A 108 -6.71 21.63 13.91
N HIS A 109 -5.77 20.88 14.48
CA HIS A 109 -4.40 20.84 14.01
C HIS A 109 -4.29 20.14 12.65
N ILE A 110 -4.78 18.92 12.50
CA ILE A 110 -4.63 18.14 11.26
C ILE A 110 -5.44 18.71 10.08
N LEU A 111 -6.54 19.43 10.37
CA LEU A 111 -7.35 20.12 9.35
C LEU A 111 -6.87 21.55 9.04
N SER A 112 -5.92 22.09 9.81
CA SER A 112 -5.26 23.35 9.47
C SER A 112 -4.49 23.23 8.16
N TYR A 113 -4.22 24.35 7.49
CA TYR A 113 -3.45 24.33 6.25
C TYR A 113 -2.05 23.73 6.47
N ASP A 114 -1.35 24.17 7.52
CA ASP A 114 0.01 23.71 7.83
C ASP A 114 0.01 22.23 8.21
N GLY A 115 -0.95 21.78 9.04
CA GLY A 115 -1.06 20.38 9.43
C GLY A 115 -1.39 19.46 8.25
N ALA A 116 -2.32 19.86 7.39
CA ALA A 116 -2.64 19.11 6.18
C ALA A 116 -1.46 19.07 5.19
N LEU A 117 -0.73 20.19 5.04
CA LEU A 117 0.44 20.29 4.19
C LEU A 117 1.60 19.42 4.70
N GLU A 118 1.88 19.46 6.00
CA GLU A 118 2.90 18.61 6.64
C GLU A 118 2.56 17.13 6.47
N ASN A 119 1.33 16.73 6.79
CA ASN A 119 0.87 15.35 6.66
C ASN A 119 1.03 14.82 5.23
N THR A 120 0.60 15.61 4.24
CA THR A 120 0.73 15.27 2.83
C THR A 120 2.18 15.18 2.35
N ARG A 121 3.10 16.01 2.88
CA ARG A 121 4.53 15.92 2.55
C ARG A 121 5.19 14.67 3.12
N SER A 122 4.71 14.20 4.27
CA SER A 122 5.24 13.00 4.91
C SER A 122 4.71 11.71 4.28
N LEU A 123 3.43 11.69 3.85
CA LEU A 123 2.77 10.48 3.38
C LEU A 123 2.58 10.40 1.87
N PHE A 124 2.85 11.48 1.13
CA PHE A 124 2.73 11.55 -0.32
C PHE A 124 1.34 11.23 -0.90
N TYR A 125 0.28 11.16 -0.08
CA TYR A 125 -1.10 11.00 -0.56
C TYR A 125 -1.73 12.34 -0.94
N ALA A 126 -2.70 12.30 -1.85
CA ALA A 126 -3.49 13.46 -2.24
C ALA A 126 -4.27 14.00 -1.03
N SER A 127 -4.09 15.29 -0.74
CA SER A 127 -4.80 15.92 0.38
C SER A 127 -6.31 15.99 0.11
N PRO A 128 -7.17 15.69 1.10
CA PRO A 128 -8.61 15.97 0.98
C PRO A 128 -8.91 17.48 1.04
N ARG A 129 -7.93 18.31 1.42
CA ARG A 129 -8.04 19.76 1.47
C ARG A 129 -7.61 20.36 0.13
N GLU A 130 -8.54 20.99 -0.56
CA GLU A 130 -8.36 21.39 -1.97
C GLU A 130 -7.16 22.32 -2.21
N ASP A 131 -6.97 23.35 -1.39
CA ASP A 131 -5.86 24.30 -1.56
C ASP A 131 -4.48 23.65 -1.36
N VAL A 132 -4.36 22.71 -0.42
CA VAL A 132 -3.15 21.90 -0.21
C VAL A 132 -2.92 20.96 -1.38
N ARG A 133 -3.97 20.26 -1.85
CA ARG A 133 -3.90 19.36 -3.01
C ARG A 133 -3.49 20.08 -4.28
N GLN A 134 -4.07 21.25 -4.54
CA GLN A 134 -3.66 22.11 -5.64
C GLN A 134 -2.21 22.60 -5.48
N GLY A 135 -1.74 22.78 -4.24
CA GLY A 135 -0.33 22.96 -3.92
C GLY A 135 0.53 21.80 -4.43
N GLN A 136 0.18 20.55 -4.08
CA GLN A 136 0.88 19.35 -4.54
C GLN A 136 0.97 19.29 -6.08
N ILE A 137 -0.16 19.53 -6.77
CA ILE A 137 -0.22 19.53 -8.23
C ILE A 137 0.70 20.61 -8.83
N ARG A 138 0.70 21.83 -8.26
CA ARG A 138 1.56 22.92 -8.75
C ARG A 138 3.04 22.63 -8.56
N THR A 139 3.41 21.94 -7.48
CA THR A 139 4.82 21.68 -7.12
C THR A 139 5.34 20.32 -7.58
N ALA A 140 4.49 19.46 -8.14
CA ALA A 140 4.89 18.17 -8.67
C ALA A 140 5.96 18.34 -9.76
N SER A 141 7.02 17.54 -9.69
CA SER A 141 8.19 17.67 -10.56
C SER A 141 7.95 17.18 -11.99
N THR A 142 6.93 16.36 -12.22
CA THR A 142 6.56 15.84 -13.54
C THR A 142 5.04 15.81 -13.71
N GLU A 143 4.56 15.78 -14.95
CA GLU A 143 3.12 15.58 -15.23
C GLU A 143 2.61 14.26 -14.63
N ARG A 144 3.43 13.21 -14.63
CA ARG A 144 3.03 11.94 -14.04
C ARG A 144 2.81 12.00 -12.53
N ILE A 145 3.65 12.73 -11.80
CA ILE A 145 3.44 12.93 -10.36
C ILE A 145 2.20 13.80 -10.12
N LYS A 146 1.85 14.72 -11.03
CA LYS A 146 0.57 15.46 -10.93
C LYS A 146 -0.64 14.54 -11.01
N GLU A 147 -0.59 13.52 -11.86
CA GLU A 147 -1.68 12.53 -11.98
C GLU A 147 -1.94 11.82 -10.65
N LEU A 148 -0.90 11.52 -9.85
CA LEU A 148 -1.03 10.89 -8.52
C LEU A 148 -1.81 11.75 -7.51
N TYR A 149 -1.86 13.07 -7.71
CA TYR A 149 -2.59 14.01 -6.86
C TYR A 149 -3.92 14.48 -7.45
N THR A 150 -4.25 13.98 -8.63
CA THR A 150 -5.50 14.27 -9.32
C THR A 150 -6.52 13.21 -8.94
N ILE A 151 -7.72 13.65 -8.58
CA ILE A 151 -8.83 12.76 -8.26
C ILE A 151 -9.78 12.79 -9.45
N ASP A 152 -9.82 11.69 -10.17
CA ASP A 152 -10.73 11.48 -11.30
C ASP A 152 -11.56 10.21 -11.04
N PHE A 153 -12.84 10.27 -11.35
CA PHE A 153 -13.79 9.17 -11.19
C PHE A 153 -14.28 8.75 -12.56
N ARG A 154 -13.77 7.62 -13.05
CA ARG A 154 -14.21 7.06 -14.33
C ARG A 154 -15.37 6.10 -14.10
N GLU A 155 -16.17 5.85 -15.15
CA GLU A 155 -17.36 5.00 -15.07
C GLU A 155 -17.06 3.57 -14.60
N GLN A 156 -15.87 3.06 -14.96
CA GLN A 156 -15.38 1.73 -14.61
C GLN A 156 -14.69 1.66 -13.23
N ASP A 157 -14.50 2.79 -12.55
CA ASP A 157 -13.84 2.80 -11.24
C ASP A 157 -14.85 2.54 -10.13
N GLU A 158 -14.41 1.84 -9.07
CA GLU A 158 -15.29 1.48 -7.97
C GLU A 158 -14.67 1.82 -6.61
N ILE A 159 -15.54 2.22 -5.68
CA ILE A 159 -15.20 2.31 -4.25
C ILE A 159 -15.59 0.98 -3.61
N PHE A 160 -14.70 0.41 -2.80
CA PHE A 160 -15.02 -0.76 -1.99
C PHE A 160 -16.15 -0.46 -1.01
N ARG A 161 -17.14 -1.35 -0.98
CA ARG A 161 -18.27 -1.29 -0.06
C ARG A 161 -18.22 -2.49 0.86
N PHE A 162 -18.48 -2.25 2.13
CA PHE A 162 -18.61 -3.34 3.08
C PHE A 162 -19.91 -4.11 2.80
N ASP A 163 -19.75 -5.37 2.45
CA ASP A 163 -20.82 -6.37 2.39
C ASP A 163 -20.29 -7.65 3.06
N PRO A 164 -20.97 -8.19 4.09
CA PRO A 164 -20.46 -9.31 4.87
C PRO A 164 -20.29 -10.59 4.05
N VAL A 165 -21.17 -10.83 3.06
CA VAL A 165 -21.10 -12.01 2.19
C VAL A 165 -19.90 -11.90 1.27
N SER A 166 -19.74 -10.77 0.59
CA SER A 166 -18.59 -10.47 -0.27
C SER A 166 -17.28 -10.60 0.51
N LYS A 167 -17.23 -10.05 1.73
CA LYS A 167 -16.07 -10.15 2.62
C LYS A 167 -15.70 -11.60 2.91
N GLU A 168 -16.66 -12.40 3.35
CA GLU A 168 -16.41 -13.80 3.69
C GLU A 168 -15.92 -14.60 2.47
N LEU A 169 -16.57 -14.43 1.31
CA LEU A 169 -16.18 -15.11 0.07
C LEU A 169 -14.75 -14.74 -0.35
N ILE A 170 -14.43 -13.45 -0.38
CA ILE A 170 -13.12 -12.96 -0.82
C ILE A 170 -12.02 -13.37 0.17
N ASP A 171 -12.26 -13.26 1.48
CA ASP A 171 -11.29 -13.66 2.51
C ASP A 171 -11.00 -15.17 2.43
N ASN A 172 -12.05 -16.00 2.32
CA ASN A 172 -11.89 -17.44 2.20
C ASN A 172 -11.13 -17.81 0.91
N ALA A 173 -11.47 -17.18 -0.20
CA ALA A 173 -10.76 -17.38 -1.46
C ALA A 173 -9.29 -17.00 -1.32
N TRP A 174 -8.99 -15.81 -0.81
CA TRP A 174 -7.62 -15.31 -0.61
C TRP A 174 -6.79 -16.23 0.29
N ASN A 175 -7.33 -16.60 1.45
CA ASN A 175 -6.65 -17.48 2.42
C ASN A 175 -6.37 -18.86 1.83
N SER A 176 -7.26 -19.38 0.98
CA SER A 176 -7.09 -20.70 0.35
C SER A 176 -5.98 -20.78 -0.69
N ILE A 177 -5.56 -19.65 -1.27
CA ILE A 177 -4.45 -19.61 -2.25
C ILE A 177 -3.13 -19.96 -1.57
N GLY A 178 -3.04 -19.82 -0.23
CA GLY A 178 -1.85 -20.21 0.53
C GLY A 178 -0.62 -19.41 0.14
N VAL A 179 -0.82 -18.17 -0.32
CA VAL A 179 0.25 -17.27 -0.73
C VAL A 179 1.18 -17.04 0.46
N ARG A 180 2.40 -17.57 0.36
CA ARG A 180 3.47 -17.21 1.31
C ARG A 180 3.82 -15.75 1.04
N ARG A 181 3.45 -14.85 1.94
CA ARG A 181 4.02 -13.50 2.00
C ARG A 181 5.54 -13.66 1.96
N GLN A 182 6.20 -13.07 0.97
CA GLN A 182 7.67 -13.10 0.88
C GLN A 182 8.25 -12.13 1.92
N GLY A 183 8.08 -12.44 3.20
CA GLY A 183 8.82 -11.82 4.29
C GLY A 183 9.93 -12.74 4.74
N LYS A 184 11.10 -12.20 5.09
CA LYS A 184 12.19 -12.98 5.72
C LYS A 184 11.59 -13.81 6.87
N PRO A 185 11.83 -15.14 6.92
CA PRO A 185 11.30 -15.93 8.03
C PRO A 185 11.90 -15.41 9.34
N ILE A 186 11.05 -15.01 10.29
CA ILE A 186 11.49 -14.79 11.66
C ILE A 186 11.83 -16.17 12.22
N ASN A 187 13.12 -16.47 12.32
CA ASN A 187 13.58 -17.69 12.97
C ASN A 187 13.43 -17.51 14.49
N LEU A 188 12.43 -18.14 15.10
CA LEU A 188 12.18 -18.07 16.56
C LEU A 188 13.34 -18.59 17.43
N SER A 189 14.39 -19.17 16.84
CA SER A 189 15.53 -19.74 17.58
C SER A 189 16.59 -18.74 18.02
N THR A 190 16.48 -17.44 17.68
CA THR A 190 17.47 -16.42 18.07
C THR A 190 16.85 -15.33 18.95
N ILE A 191 16.36 -15.71 20.12
CA ILE A 191 16.14 -14.79 21.23
C ILE A 191 17.21 -15.10 22.27
N ILE A 192 18.26 -14.28 22.34
CA ILE A 192 19.19 -14.31 23.47
C ILE A 192 18.73 -13.24 24.46
N ILE A 193 18.19 -13.68 25.59
CA ILE A 193 17.83 -12.81 26.71
C ILE A 193 19.11 -12.51 27.48
N THR A 194 19.57 -11.26 27.46
CA THR A 194 20.62 -10.81 28.39
C THR A 194 19.99 -9.94 29.46
N VAL A 195 20.01 -10.42 30.70
CA VAL A 195 19.53 -9.67 31.87
C VAL A 195 20.69 -8.85 32.43
N VAL A 196 20.61 -7.53 32.36
CA VAL A 196 21.49 -6.63 33.09
C VAL A 196 20.61 -5.65 33.86
N GLY A 197 20.69 -5.68 35.19
CA GLY A 197 20.10 -4.64 36.04
C GLY A 197 18.57 -4.53 36.02
N GLY A 198 17.84 -5.66 35.93
CA GLY A 198 16.40 -5.69 36.19
C GLY A 198 15.48 -5.04 35.14
N VAL A 199 16.02 -4.55 34.02
CA VAL A 199 15.23 -4.04 32.89
C VAL A 199 15.48 -4.92 31.67
N LEU A 200 14.42 -5.55 31.17
CA LEU A 200 14.41 -6.29 29.90
C LEU A 200 14.45 -5.29 28.75
N VAL A 201 15.63 -5.08 28.18
CA VAL A 201 15.79 -4.31 26.93
C VAL A 201 15.90 -5.31 25.78
N VAL A 202 14.86 -5.39 24.95
CA VAL A 202 14.89 -6.14 23.68
C VAL A 202 15.49 -5.22 22.62
N GLY A 203 16.80 -5.31 22.40
CA GLY A 203 17.50 -4.60 21.33
C GLY A 203 17.74 -5.51 20.13
N VAL A 204 17.21 -5.15 18.95
CA VAL A 204 17.47 -5.84 17.68
C VAL A 204 18.79 -5.31 17.11
N ILE A 205 19.84 -6.14 17.09
CA ILE A 205 21.05 -5.92 16.27
C ILE A 205 21.06 -7.02 15.21
N ALA A 206 20.87 -6.64 13.95
CA ALA A 206 20.92 -7.55 12.82
C ALA A 206 22.34 -7.57 12.20
N THR A 207 23.01 -8.72 12.29
CA THR A 207 24.23 -8.99 11.50
C THR A 207 23.84 -9.88 10.31
N PHE A 208 24.08 -9.43 9.08
CA PHE A 208 23.78 -10.19 7.86
C PHE A 208 24.99 -11.01 7.40
N ILE A 209 24.83 -12.33 7.25
CA ILE A 209 25.72 -13.16 6.43
C ILE A 209 25.03 -13.36 5.06
N ILE A 210 25.57 -12.74 4.02
CA ILE A 210 25.13 -12.91 2.64
C ILE A 210 25.93 -14.08 2.02
N VAL A 211 25.25 -15.18 1.69
CA VAL A 211 25.79 -16.19 0.76
C VAL A 211 25.11 -15.99 -0.60
N ARG A 212 25.83 -15.36 -1.52
CA ARG A 212 25.38 -15.13 -2.90
C ARG A 212 25.49 -16.44 -3.69
N ARG A 213 24.35 -16.99 -4.16
CA ARG A 213 24.36 -18.10 -5.13
C ARG A 213 24.77 -17.55 -6.50
N LYS A 214 25.88 -18.05 -7.05
CA LYS A 214 26.37 -17.68 -8.40
C LYS A 214 25.27 -17.91 -9.44
N ARG A 215 24.90 -16.87 -10.19
CA ARG A 215 24.21 -17.04 -11.49
C ARG A 215 25.27 -17.39 -12.55
N ARG A 216 24.89 -18.27 -13.49
CA ARG A 216 25.69 -18.62 -14.67
C ARG A 216 25.84 -17.40 -15.58
#